data_AF-A0A923XT12-F1
#
_entry.id   AF-A0A923XT12-F1
#
_cell.length_a   1.000
_cell.length_b   1.000
_cell.length_c   1.000
_cell.angle_alpha   90.00
_cell.angle_beta   90.00
_cell.angle_gamma   90.00
#
_symmetry.space_group_name_H-M   'P 1'
#
loop_
_entity.id
_entity.type
_entity.pdbx_description
1 polymer ?
#
loop_
_entity_poly.entity_id
_entity_poly.type
_entity_poly.pdbx_seq_one_letter_code
_entity_poly.pdbx_strand_id
1 'polypeptide(L)'
;MTYTPVIPVSGYAGWTFLKRTLAKQTETYIKSPDIKRDEDYFRANIGKVTTAADLVKDRRLLKVALGAYGLDADIDNKAFIQKVLEGGTLTASALAYRLADKQYLKMTAAFGFGDYTIPATKLSNFPDKIIAAYESRGFEAAVGEADGDLRLALNAKRELA
;
A
#
# COMPACT_ATOMS: atom_id res chain seq x y z
N MET A 1 -12.64 14.92 2.04
CA MET A 1 -11.80 15.99 1.43
C MET A 1 -10.44 15.37 1.24
N THR A 2 -9.95 15.27 0.00
CA THR A 2 -8.64 14.69 -0.28
C THR A 2 -7.56 15.57 0.35
N TYR A 3 -6.66 14.98 1.13
CA TYR A 3 -5.53 15.68 1.71
C TYR A 3 -4.62 16.25 0.61
N THR A 4 -4.14 17.48 0.78
CA THR A 4 -3.19 18.11 -0.13
C THR A 4 -1.93 18.49 0.65
N PRO A 5 -0.74 17.98 0.28
CA PRO A 5 0.50 18.36 0.93
C PRO A 5 0.87 19.80 0.61
N VAL A 6 1.53 20.47 1.56
CA VAL A 6 1.98 21.85 1.42
C VAL A 6 3.39 21.86 0.86
N ILE A 7 3.52 22.26 -0.40
CA ILE A 7 4.79 22.32 -1.14
C ILE A 7 4.84 23.68 -1.85
N PRO A 8 5.39 24.73 -1.21
CA PRO A 8 5.29 26.10 -1.72
C PRO A 8 6.18 26.38 -2.94
N VAL A 9 7.24 25.58 -3.12
CA VAL A 9 8.22 25.68 -4.21
C VAL A 9 8.64 24.28 -4.62
N SER A 10 8.95 24.07 -5.89
CA SER A 10 9.44 22.79 -6.43
C SER A 10 10.97 22.64 -6.29
N GLY A 11 11.50 21.50 -6.74
CA GLY A 11 12.94 21.24 -6.78
C GLY A 11 13.60 21.13 -5.40
N TYR A 12 14.88 21.50 -5.29
CA TYR A 12 15.66 21.34 -4.05
C TYR A 12 15.13 22.15 -2.87
N ALA A 13 14.68 23.39 -3.10
CA ALA A 13 14.06 24.21 -2.07
C ALA A 13 12.76 23.56 -1.56
N GLY A 14 11.96 22.99 -2.47
CA GLY A 14 10.78 22.19 -2.15
C GLY A 14 11.13 20.96 -1.32
N TRP A 15 12.16 20.22 -1.74
CA TRP A 15 12.64 19.03 -1.02
C TRP A 15 13.11 19.34 0.39
N THR A 16 13.89 20.40 0.60
CA THR A 16 14.35 20.79 1.93
C THR A 16 13.18 21.21 2.83
N PHE A 17 12.21 21.95 2.28
CA PHE A 17 10.98 22.30 3.00
C PHE A 17 10.16 21.07 3.37
N LEU A 18 9.94 20.16 2.41
CA LEU A 18 9.20 18.92 2.60
C LEU A 18 9.88 18.09 3.68
N LYS A 19 11.19 17.85 3.60
CA LYS A 19 11.94 17.11 4.64
C LYS A 19 11.74 17.69 6.03
N ARG A 20 11.77 19.02 6.19
CA ARG A 20 11.58 19.69 7.48
C ARG A 20 10.14 19.57 7.99
N THR A 21 9.16 19.52 7.10
CA THR A 21 7.74 19.49 7.45
C THR A 21 7.11 18.09 7.35
N LEU A 22 7.88 17.09 6.89
CA LEU A 22 7.42 15.74 6.55
C LEU A 22 6.64 15.11 7.69
N ALA A 23 7.21 15.07 8.89
CA ALA A 23 6.55 14.47 10.06
C ALA A 23 5.17 15.08 10.33
N LYS A 24 5.05 16.41 10.29
CA LYS A 24 3.80 17.12 10.54
C LYS A 24 2.79 16.94 9.41
N GLN A 25 3.26 16.92 8.17
CA GLN A 25 2.44 16.70 6.99
C GLN A 25 1.89 15.27 6.96
N THR A 26 2.73 14.26 7.19
CA THR A 26 2.32 12.86 7.33
C THR A 26 1.35 12.67 8.50
N GLU A 27 1.61 13.26 9.66
CA GLU A 27 0.69 13.19 10.80
C GLU A 27 -0.70 13.77 10.47
N THR A 28 -0.74 14.87 9.71
CA THR A 28 -2.00 15.45 9.26
C THR A 28 -2.69 14.56 8.24
N TYR A 29 -1.93 13.93 7.35
CA TYR A 29 -2.44 12.99 6.35
C TYR A 29 -3.11 11.78 7.01
N ILE A 30 -2.42 11.07 7.92
CA ILE A 30 -2.96 9.88 8.60
C ILE A 30 -4.18 10.21 9.47
N LYS A 31 -4.26 11.43 10.00
CA LYS A 31 -5.42 11.92 10.77
C LYS A 31 -6.62 12.30 9.89
N SER A 32 -6.48 12.27 8.57
CA SER A 32 -7.56 12.59 7.65
C SER A 32 -8.72 11.59 7.84
N PRO A 33 -9.98 12.05 7.90
CA PRO A 33 -11.12 11.17 8.19
C PRO A 33 -11.25 9.99 7.24
N ASP A 34 -10.91 10.17 5.97
CA ASP A 34 -11.02 9.12 4.95
C ASP A 34 -9.99 8.00 5.17
N ILE A 35 -8.74 8.38 5.50
CA ILE A 35 -7.65 7.42 5.79
C ILE A 35 -7.96 6.65 7.07
N LYS A 36 -8.33 7.36 8.14
CA LYS A 36 -8.70 6.74 9.43
C LYS A 36 -9.85 5.74 9.29
N ARG A 37 -10.87 6.04 8.48
CA ARG A 37 -11.99 5.12 8.23
C ARG A 37 -11.54 3.84 7.53
N ASP A 38 -10.65 3.96 6.56
CA ASP A 38 -10.10 2.82 5.84
C ASP A 38 -9.22 1.96 6.76
N GLU A 39 -8.40 2.58 7.61
CA GLU A 39 -7.59 1.89 8.63
C GLU A 39 -8.44 1.14 9.65
N ASP A 40 -9.43 1.82 10.24
CA ASP A 40 -10.33 1.24 11.24
C ASP A 40 -11.09 0.04 10.66
N TYR A 41 -11.58 0.18 9.42
CA TYR A 41 -12.25 -0.90 8.72
C TYR A 41 -11.31 -2.07 8.41
N PHE A 42 -10.09 -1.77 7.95
CA PHE A 42 -9.09 -2.79 7.65
C PHE A 42 -8.71 -3.58 8.89
N ARG A 43 -8.37 -2.88 9.98
CA ARG A 43 -7.99 -3.48 11.27
C ARG A 43 -9.09 -4.39 11.83
N ALA A 44 -10.36 -3.98 11.71
CA ALA A 44 -11.49 -4.74 12.22
C ALA A 44 -11.84 -6.00 11.39
N ASN A 45 -11.47 -6.05 10.11
CA ASN A 45 -11.99 -7.06 9.18
C ASN A 45 -10.91 -7.93 8.52
N ILE A 46 -9.68 -7.46 8.36
CA ILE A 46 -8.65 -8.22 7.63
C ILE A 46 -8.34 -9.56 8.29
N GLY A 47 -8.41 -9.65 9.63
CA GLY A 47 -8.20 -10.90 10.36
C GLY A 47 -9.22 -11.99 10.05
N LYS A 48 -10.36 -11.65 9.43
CA LYS A 48 -11.38 -12.62 9.00
C LYS A 48 -11.04 -13.25 7.64
N VAL A 49 -10.27 -12.55 6.81
CA VAL A 49 -9.89 -12.97 5.45
C VAL A 49 -8.95 -14.18 5.52
N THR A 50 -9.29 -15.24 4.80
CA THR A 50 -8.50 -16.48 4.75
C THR A 50 -7.97 -16.80 3.37
N THR A 51 -8.57 -16.24 2.33
CA THR A 51 -8.23 -16.53 0.94
C THR A 51 -8.09 -15.26 0.13
N ALA A 52 -7.43 -15.36 -1.02
CA ALA A 52 -7.37 -14.26 -1.99
C ALA A 52 -8.78 -13.86 -2.46
N ALA A 53 -9.67 -14.83 -2.65
CA ALA A 53 -11.07 -14.60 -3.01
C ALA A 53 -11.81 -13.74 -1.95
N ASP A 54 -11.60 -14.02 -0.66
CA ASP A 54 -12.15 -13.23 0.43
C ASP A 54 -11.66 -11.77 0.37
N LEU A 55 -10.37 -11.57 0.08
CA LEU A 55 -9.78 -10.24 -0.02
C LEU A 55 -10.37 -9.45 -1.19
N VAL A 56 -10.41 -10.01 -2.40
CA VAL A 56 -10.87 -9.27 -3.59
C VAL A 56 -12.39 -9.03 -3.60
N LYS A 57 -13.14 -9.82 -2.83
CA LYS A 57 -14.58 -9.64 -2.64
C LYS A 57 -14.90 -8.37 -1.86
N ASP A 58 -14.08 -8.02 -0.87
CA ASP A 58 -14.21 -6.77 -0.10
C ASP A 58 -13.37 -5.65 -0.73
N ARG A 59 -14.04 -4.73 -1.44
CA ARG A 59 -13.36 -3.61 -2.11
C ARG A 59 -12.61 -2.69 -1.14
N ARG A 60 -13.07 -2.53 0.10
CA ARG A 60 -12.40 -1.65 1.08
C ARG A 60 -11.11 -2.28 1.58
N LEU A 61 -11.14 -3.59 1.87
CA LEU A 61 -9.91 -4.31 2.22
C LEU A 61 -8.93 -4.34 1.05
N LEU A 62 -9.44 -4.60 -0.17
CA LEU A 62 -8.62 -4.61 -1.37
C LEU A 62 -7.98 -3.25 -1.64
N LYS A 63 -8.69 -2.14 -1.42
CA LYS A 63 -8.16 -0.78 -1.58
C LYS A 63 -6.93 -0.55 -0.69
N VAL A 64 -7.04 -0.83 0.61
CA VAL A 64 -5.92 -0.66 1.55
C VAL A 64 -4.76 -1.60 1.19
N ALA A 65 -5.09 -2.85 0.86
CA ALA A 65 -4.09 -3.84 0.45
C ALA A 65 -3.31 -3.41 -0.80
N LEU A 66 -4.00 -2.98 -1.86
CA LEU A 66 -3.34 -2.52 -3.09
C LEU A 66 -2.57 -1.22 -2.86
N GLY A 67 -3.13 -0.27 -2.12
CA GLY A 67 -2.47 1.00 -1.82
C GLY A 67 -1.17 0.84 -1.03
N ALA A 68 -1.11 -0.14 -0.11
CA ALA A 68 0.13 -0.48 0.60
C ALA A 68 1.29 -0.91 -0.32
N TYR A 69 0.98 -1.37 -1.53
CA TYR A 69 1.95 -1.77 -2.55
C TYR A 69 1.98 -0.84 -3.77
N GLY A 70 1.20 0.26 -3.76
CA GLY A 70 1.13 1.21 -4.87
C GLY A 70 0.41 0.66 -6.12
N LEU A 71 -0.50 -0.30 -5.94
CA LEU A 71 -1.26 -0.98 -6.99
C LEU A 71 -2.70 -0.47 -7.10
N ASP A 72 -2.97 0.76 -6.65
CA ASP A 72 -4.32 1.34 -6.54
C ASP A 72 -5.10 1.31 -7.87
N ALA A 73 -4.39 1.46 -8.99
CA ALA A 73 -4.97 1.46 -10.34
C ALA A 73 -5.65 0.12 -10.72
N ASP A 74 -5.28 -0.99 -10.04
CA ASP A 74 -5.82 -2.32 -10.32
C ASP A 74 -7.01 -2.71 -9.46
N ILE A 75 -7.61 -1.76 -8.75
CA ILE A 75 -8.77 -2.02 -7.87
C ILE A 75 -9.95 -2.68 -8.59
N ASP A 76 -10.06 -2.48 -9.90
CA ASP A 76 -11.10 -3.09 -10.74
C ASP A 76 -10.66 -4.40 -11.40
N ASN A 77 -9.36 -4.71 -11.41
CA ASN A 77 -8.76 -5.93 -11.98
C ASN A 77 -8.82 -7.14 -11.01
N LYS A 78 -9.94 -7.32 -10.32
CA LYS A 78 -10.09 -8.30 -9.21
C LYS A 78 -9.69 -9.72 -9.56
N ALA A 79 -10.10 -10.21 -10.73
CA ALA A 79 -9.80 -11.57 -11.17
C ALA A 79 -8.30 -11.79 -11.40
N PHE A 80 -7.60 -10.76 -11.88
CA PHE A 80 -6.16 -10.80 -12.04
C PHE A 80 -5.48 -10.79 -10.67
N ILE A 81 -5.83 -9.86 -9.79
CA ILE A 81 -5.26 -9.78 -8.43
C ILE A 81 -5.47 -11.09 -7.67
N GLN A 82 -6.68 -11.66 -7.74
CA GLN A 82 -6.97 -12.94 -7.11
C GLN A 82 -6.02 -14.04 -7.61
N LYS A 83 -5.88 -14.21 -8.93
CA LYS A 83 -4.98 -15.21 -9.53
C LYS A 83 -3.52 -15.02 -9.12
N VAL A 84 -3.05 -13.78 -9.03
CA VAL A 84 -1.68 -13.48 -8.59
C VAL A 84 -1.49 -13.92 -7.13
N LEU A 85 -2.42 -13.56 -6.25
CA LEU A 85 -2.36 -13.88 -4.83
C LEU A 85 -2.50 -15.39 -4.54
N GLU A 86 -3.36 -16.09 -5.29
CA GLU A 86 -3.55 -17.54 -5.21
C GLU A 86 -2.33 -18.31 -5.73
N GLY A 87 -1.62 -17.76 -6.72
CA GLY A 87 -0.43 -18.39 -7.30
C GLY A 87 0.77 -18.45 -6.36
N GLY A 88 0.76 -17.68 -5.27
CA GLY A 88 1.83 -17.67 -4.27
C GLY A 88 3.17 -17.18 -4.80
N THR A 89 4.23 -17.48 -4.04
CA THR A 89 5.64 -17.14 -4.29
C THR A 89 6.60 -18.28 -3.99
N LEU A 90 6.13 -19.44 -3.51
CA LEU A 90 7.01 -20.58 -3.19
C LEU A 90 7.50 -21.36 -4.42
N THR A 91 6.83 -21.23 -5.56
CA THR A 91 7.26 -21.91 -6.80
C THR A 91 7.90 -20.92 -7.77
N ALA A 92 9.01 -21.32 -8.39
CA ALA A 92 9.69 -20.49 -9.41
C ALA A 92 8.80 -20.22 -10.64
N SER A 93 7.74 -21.02 -10.84
CA SER A 93 6.73 -20.83 -11.87
C SER A 93 5.56 -19.92 -11.46
N ALA A 94 5.54 -19.43 -10.22
CA ALA A 94 4.44 -18.61 -9.73
C ALA A 94 4.26 -17.35 -10.58
N LEU A 95 2.99 -16.99 -10.83
CA LEU A 95 2.61 -15.87 -11.69
C LEU A 95 3.29 -14.57 -11.25
N ALA A 96 3.38 -14.34 -9.94
CA ALA A 96 3.98 -13.15 -9.36
C ALA A 96 5.45 -12.92 -9.76
N TYR A 97 6.25 -13.99 -9.98
CA TYR A 97 7.64 -13.84 -10.45
C TYR A 97 7.73 -13.40 -11.91
N ARG A 98 6.75 -13.79 -12.72
CA ARG A 98 6.71 -13.53 -14.16
C ARG A 98 6.24 -12.12 -14.50
N LEU A 99 5.63 -11.42 -13.55
CA LEU A 99 5.19 -10.04 -13.74
C LEU A 99 6.40 -9.09 -13.81
N ALA A 100 6.28 -8.08 -14.68
CA ALA A 100 7.26 -7.01 -14.80
C ALA A 100 7.29 -6.16 -13.53
N ASP A 101 6.10 -5.80 -13.02
CA ASP A 101 5.99 -5.09 -11.76
C ASP A 101 6.17 -6.04 -10.56
N LYS A 102 7.22 -5.80 -9.77
CA LYS A 102 7.55 -6.59 -8.59
C LYS A 102 6.73 -6.25 -7.35
N GLN A 103 5.89 -5.21 -7.37
CA GLN A 103 4.98 -4.92 -6.27
C GLN A 103 3.95 -6.03 -6.06
N TYR A 104 3.48 -6.69 -7.13
CA TYR A 104 2.62 -7.87 -7.02
C TYR A 104 3.30 -9.03 -6.30
N LEU A 105 4.60 -9.23 -6.53
CA LEU A 105 5.38 -10.23 -5.82
C LEU A 105 5.50 -9.88 -4.33
N LYS A 106 5.84 -8.62 -4.01
CA LYS A 106 5.91 -8.14 -2.62
C LYS A 106 4.56 -8.30 -1.90
N MET A 107 3.45 -7.98 -2.57
CA MET A 107 2.10 -8.14 -2.06
C MET A 107 1.77 -9.62 -1.82
N THR A 108 2.00 -10.47 -2.82
CA THR A 108 1.68 -11.91 -2.73
C THR A 108 2.45 -12.58 -1.60
N ALA A 109 3.77 -12.32 -1.50
CA ALA A 109 4.60 -12.82 -0.43
C ALA A 109 4.14 -12.34 0.96
N ALA A 110 3.67 -11.10 1.06
CA ALA A 110 3.24 -10.55 2.33
C ALA A 110 1.92 -11.13 2.83
N PHE A 111 0.95 -11.36 1.95
CA PHE A 111 -0.34 -11.96 2.32
C PHE A 111 -0.25 -13.49 2.48
N GLY A 112 0.53 -14.15 1.63
CA GLY A 112 0.87 -15.57 1.75
C GLY A 112 -0.29 -16.54 1.48
N PHE A 113 -1.38 -16.12 0.81
CA PHE A 113 -2.56 -16.97 0.57
C PHE A 113 -2.26 -18.25 -0.23
N GLY A 114 -1.35 -18.20 -1.20
CA GLY A 114 -0.92 -19.37 -1.99
C GLY A 114 0.28 -20.13 -1.42
N ASP A 115 0.89 -19.61 -0.36
CA ASP A 115 2.16 -20.12 0.18
C ASP A 115 1.97 -20.92 1.47
N TYR A 116 0.97 -20.55 2.29
CA TYR A 116 0.77 -21.13 3.61
C TYR A 116 -0.68 -21.51 3.83
N THR A 117 -0.90 -22.58 4.61
CA THR A 117 -2.25 -22.98 5.05
C THR A 117 -2.89 -21.94 5.97
N ILE A 118 -2.07 -21.21 6.73
CA ILE A 118 -2.49 -20.08 7.56
C ILE A 118 -1.89 -18.82 6.94
N PRO A 119 -2.72 -17.95 6.32
CA PRO A 119 -2.21 -16.72 5.70
C PRO A 119 -1.76 -15.71 6.75
N ALA A 120 -0.92 -14.76 6.32
CA ALA A 120 -0.38 -13.72 7.19
C ALA A 120 -1.47 -12.82 7.79
N THR A 121 -2.66 -12.75 7.18
CA THR A 121 -3.82 -12.02 7.70
C THR A 121 -4.23 -12.46 9.11
N LYS A 122 -3.86 -13.67 9.55
CA LYS A 122 -4.12 -14.17 10.90
C LYS A 122 -3.12 -13.72 11.95
N LEU A 123 -2.00 -13.11 11.53
CA LEU A 123 -1.00 -12.59 12.46
C LEU A 123 -1.48 -11.27 13.08
N SER A 124 -1.29 -11.10 14.38
CA SER A 124 -1.77 -9.93 15.13
C SER A 124 -1.15 -8.61 14.67
N ASN A 125 0.10 -8.63 14.18
CA ASN A 125 0.82 -7.46 13.69
C ASN A 125 0.57 -7.17 12.19
N PHE A 126 -0.12 -8.07 11.48
CA PHE A 126 -0.36 -7.91 10.05
C PHE A 126 -1.17 -6.67 9.70
N PRO A 127 -2.29 -6.36 10.39
CA PRO A 127 -3.08 -5.18 10.06
C PRO A 127 -2.26 -3.90 10.11
N ASP A 128 -1.53 -3.68 11.21
CA ASP A 128 -0.76 -2.45 11.42
C ASP A 128 0.42 -2.35 10.46
N LYS A 129 1.04 -3.48 10.08
CA LYS A 129 2.10 -3.51 9.06
C LYS A 129 1.58 -3.03 7.69
N ILE A 130 0.42 -3.52 7.26
CA ILE A 130 -0.16 -3.12 5.97
C ILE A 130 -0.67 -1.68 6.02
N ILE A 131 -1.27 -1.27 7.14
CA ILE A 131 -1.72 0.11 7.36
C ILE A 131 -0.55 1.09 7.28
N ALA A 132 0.57 0.82 7.96
CA ALA A 132 1.75 1.70 7.89
C ALA A 132 2.30 1.84 6.45
N ALA A 133 2.29 0.75 5.67
CA ALA A 133 2.66 0.80 4.27
C ALA A 133 1.65 1.60 3.43
N TYR A 134 0.35 1.43 3.69
CA TYR A 134 -0.73 2.19 3.06
C TYR A 134 -0.62 3.69 3.32
N GLU A 135 -0.36 4.08 4.56
CA GLU A 135 -0.14 5.48 4.96
C GLU A 135 1.06 6.11 4.24
N SER A 136 2.21 5.42 4.24
CA SER A 136 3.43 5.91 3.57
C SER A 136 3.20 6.07 2.07
N ARG A 137 2.68 5.03 1.41
CA ARG A 137 2.43 5.05 -0.04
C ARG A 137 1.42 6.10 -0.44
N GLY A 138 0.34 6.21 0.33
CA GLY A 138 -0.71 7.19 0.08
C GLY A 138 -0.23 8.63 0.27
N PHE A 139 0.60 8.90 1.28
CA PHE A 139 1.23 10.21 1.45
C PHE A 139 2.19 10.54 0.28
N GLU A 140 3.02 9.59 -0.13
CA GLU A 140 3.91 9.76 -1.28
C GLU A 140 3.17 9.99 -2.59
N ALA A 141 2.04 9.30 -2.78
CA ALA A 141 1.16 9.52 -3.92
C ALA A 141 0.61 10.96 -3.88
N ALA A 142 0.09 11.42 -2.74
CA ALA A 142 -0.40 12.79 -2.57
C ALA A 142 0.69 13.84 -2.82
N VAL A 143 1.94 13.57 -2.43
CA VAL A 143 3.09 14.42 -2.76
C VAL A 143 3.34 14.43 -4.26
N GLY A 144 3.22 13.29 -4.94
CA GLY A 144 3.41 13.21 -6.39
C GLY A 144 2.37 13.93 -7.22
N GLU A 145 1.14 14.00 -6.73
CA GLU A 145 0.09 14.83 -7.35
C GLU A 145 0.43 16.33 -7.29
N ALA A 146 1.18 16.76 -6.26
CA ALA A 146 1.64 18.13 -6.13
C ALA A 146 2.98 18.38 -6.88
N ASP A 147 3.93 17.44 -6.78
CA ASP A 147 5.25 17.49 -7.41
C ASP A 147 5.81 16.07 -7.62
N GLY A 148 5.95 15.67 -8.88
CA GLY A 148 6.41 14.33 -9.26
C GLY A 148 7.86 14.04 -8.87
N ASP A 149 8.75 15.03 -8.93
CA ASP A 149 10.16 14.85 -8.57
C ASP A 149 10.31 14.57 -7.07
N LEU A 150 9.48 15.22 -6.25
CA LEU A 150 9.44 14.97 -4.82
C LEU A 150 8.89 13.58 -4.48
N ARG A 151 7.93 13.04 -5.25
CA ARG A 151 7.51 11.64 -5.10
C ARG A 151 8.63 10.66 -5.44
N LEU A 152 9.41 10.93 -6.48
CA LEU A 152 10.59 10.12 -6.80
C LEU A 152 11.61 10.15 -5.66
N ALA A 153 11.87 11.32 -5.08
CA ALA A 153 12.78 11.46 -3.95
C ALA A 153 12.30 10.68 -2.70
N LEU A 154 11.00 10.71 -2.40
CA LEU A 154 10.43 9.93 -1.29
C LEU A 154 10.49 8.42 -1.54
N ASN A 155 10.14 7.97 -2.75
CA ASN A 155 10.26 6.57 -3.13
C ASN A 155 11.70 6.05 -2.99
N ALA A 156 12.67 6.82 -3.50
CA ALA A 156 14.08 6.46 -3.39
C ALA A 156 14.52 6.37 -1.92
N LYS A 157 14.10 7.31 -1.07
CA LYS A 157 14.39 7.28 0.36
C LYS A 157 13.82 6.03 1.04
N ARG A 158 12.61 5.59 0.67
CA ARG A 158 11.98 4.39 1.25
C ARG A 158 12.68 3.11 0.82
N GLU A 159 13.03 2.95 -0.46
CA GLU A 159 13.68 1.72 -0.93
C GLU A 159 15.15 1.59 -0.45
N LEU A 160 15.76 2.69 0.01
CA LEU A 160 17.14 2.70 0.56
C LEU A 160 17.21 2.56 2.09
N ALA A 161 16.08 2.65 2.80
CA ALA A 161 16.01 2.54 4.26
C ALA A 161 15.87 1.08 4.71
#